data_AF-A0A3C1HCJ8-F1
#
_entry.id   AF-A0A3C1HCJ8-F1
#
_cell.length_a   1.000
_cell.length_b   1.000
_cell.length_c   1.000
_cell.angle_alpha   90.00
_cell.angle_beta   90.00
_cell.angle_gamma   90.00
#
_symmetry.space_group_name_H-M   'P 1'
#
loop_
_entity.id
_entity.type
_entity.pdbx_description
1 polymer ?
#
loop_
_entity_poly.entity_id
_entity_poly.type
_entity_poly.pdbx_seq_one_letter_code
_entity_poly.pdbx_strand_id
1 'polypeptide(L)'
;AAAPDKKEGEKKDEKAADSGALKEAKSDGVVILVGDSDFIYDQFAVQVQNFFGQKLVQYFNDNLSFAQNMVEQMAGDSNLIRVRSRAVSSRPFTVVQEMETRAQAKHREALQKLEQGLQETQAKLNELQQHKKESGQRFVLSPEQQAEIAKFRKQESEAKGKLKGVRKDLRKDIESLEGFLKGVNIAGMPLLVTLAGLGLWFVRKNRSGAK
;
A
#
# COMPACT_ATOMS: atom_id res chain seq x y z
N ALA A 1 59.70 61.24 -56.50
CA ALA A 1 59.44 59.88 -57.02
C ALA A 1 59.84 58.87 -55.97
N ALA A 2 58.87 58.16 -55.38
CA ALA A 2 58.99 56.88 -54.68
C ALA A 2 57.62 56.53 -54.07
N ALA A 3 56.90 55.58 -54.68
CA ALA A 3 55.95 54.69 -53.99
C ALA A 3 56.78 53.52 -53.38
N PRO A 4 56.27 52.57 -52.57
CA PRO A 4 54.88 52.08 -52.41
C PRO A 4 54.51 51.84 -50.91
N ASP A 5 53.33 51.38 -50.47
CA ASP A 5 52.69 50.06 -50.61
C ASP A 5 51.21 50.19 -50.22
N LYS A 6 50.24 49.73 -51.04
CA LYS A 6 49.62 48.39 -51.06
C LYS A 6 49.04 47.96 -49.69
N LYS A 7 47.80 47.46 -49.55
CA LYS A 7 46.69 47.12 -50.46
C LYS A 7 45.50 46.73 -49.57
N GLU A 8 44.30 47.01 -50.08
CA GLU A 8 43.08 46.19 -50.06
C GLU A 8 42.44 45.73 -48.74
N GLY A 9 41.12 45.92 -48.66
CA GLY A 9 40.24 44.93 -48.04
C GLY A 9 39.03 45.52 -47.33
N GLU A 10 37.96 45.77 -48.08
CA GLU A 10 36.61 45.99 -47.53
C GLU A 10 36.22 44.88 -46.54
N LYS A 11 35.52 45.26 -45.46
CA LYS A 11 34.27 44.60 -45.05
C LYS A 11 33.46 45.52 -44.13
N LYS A 12 32.22 45.76 -44.54
CA LYS A 12 31.15 46.39 -43.77
C LYS A 12 30.96 45.63 -42.46
N ASP A 13 31.26 46.28 -41.34
CA ASP A 13 30.77 45.85 -40.04
C ASP A 13 29.28 46.20 -39.93
N GLU A 14 28.44 45.22 -40.26
CA GLU A 14 27.06 45.19 -39.77
C GLU A 14 27.12 45.11 -38.24
N LYS A 15 26.60 46.16 -37.59
CA LYS A 15 26.29 46.17 -36.16
C LYS A 15 25.43 44.95 -35.82
N ALA A 16 26.05 43.93 -35.24
CA ALA A 16 25.35 42.87 -34.54
C ALA A 16 24.56 43.51 -33.41
N ALA A 17 23.23 43.42 -33.49
CA ALA A 17 22.36 43.69 -32.36
C ALA A 17 22.81 42.79 -31.21
N ASP A 18 23.07 43.39 -30.06
CA ASP A 18 23.30 42.72 -28.79
C ASP A 18 22.01 41.97 -28.39
N SER A 19 21.80 40.80 -29.00
CA SER A 19 20.80 39.86 -28.53
C SER A 19 21.38 39.24 -27.27
N GLY A 20 20.82 39.57 -26.10
CA GLY A 20 21.16 39.03 -24.79
C GLY A 20 20.91 37.51 -24.64
N ALA A 21 21.22 36.73 -25.67
CA ALA A 21 21.17 35.29 -25.71
C ALA A 21 22.34 34.74 -24.90
N LEU A 22 22.01 34.01 -23.83
CA LEU A 22 22.98 33.29 -23.02
C LEU A 22 23.40 32.01 -23.74
N LYS A 23 24.71 31.82 -23.95
CA LYS A 23 25.26 30.56 -24.48
C LYS A 23 25.33 29.45 -23.43
N GLU A 24 25.34 29.83 -22.16
CA GLU A 24 25.41 28.93 -21.01
C GLU A 24 24.41 29.37 -19.93
N ALA A 25 23.82 28.41 -19.24
CA ALA A 25 22.86 28.67 -18.18
C ALA A 25 23.57 29.27 -16.94
N LYS A 26 23.03 30.38 -16.41
CA LYS A 26 23.54 31.01 -15.18
C LYS A 26 23.17 30.25 -13.90
N SER A 27 22.19 29.37 -13.98
CA SER A 27 21.70 28.51 -12.90
C SER A 27 21.10 27.24 -13.49
N ASP A 28 20.91 26.22 -12.66
CA ASP A 28 20.20 25.02 -13.07
C ASP A 28 18.80 25.38 -13.58
N GLY A 29 18.53 25.06 -14.84
CA GLY A 29 17.23 25.23 -15.47
C GLY A 29 16.43 23.93 -15.38
N VAL A 30 15.11 24.05 -15.22
CA VAL A 30 14.20 22.91 -15.24
C VAL A 30 13.37 22.96 -16.52
N VAL A 31 13.46 21.93 -17.34
CA VAL A 31 12.61 21.73 -18.52
C VAL A 31 11.76 20.49 -18.29
N ILE A 32 10.44 20.64 -18.37
CA ILE A 32 9.49 19.54 -18.21
C ILE A 32 8.70 19.41 -19.51
N LEU A 33 8.83 18.26 -20.17
CA LEU A 33 8.13 17.94 -21.41
C LEU A 33 7.03 16.92 -21.11
N VAL A 34 5.80 17.26 -21.44
CA VAL A 34 4.65 16.36 -21.34
C VAL A 34 4.11 16.11 -22.74
N GLY A 35 4.02 14.84 -23.14
CA GLY A 35 3.59 14.44 -24.49
C GLY A 35 2.09 14.25 -24.65
N ASP A 36 1.34 14.16 -23.54
CA ASP A 36 -0.11 14.02 -23.52
C ASP A 36 -0.73 15.36 -23.10
N SER A 37 -1.70 15.86 -23.88
CA SER A 37 -2.41 17.11 -23.58
C SER A 37 -3.57 16.91 -22.60
N ASP A 38 -4.08 15.68 -22.51
CA ASP A 38 -5.37 15.41 -21.87
C ASP A 38 -5.17 14.89 -20.44
N PHE A 39 -3.93 14.69 -20.00
CA PHE A 39 -3.60 14.06 -18.73
C PHE A 39 -4.15 14.81 -17.49
N ILE A 40 -4.39 16.12 -17.59
CA ILE A 40 -5.01 16.95 -16.53
C ILE A 40 -6.51 17.17 -16.73
N TYR A 41 -7.09 16.65 -17.80
CA TYR A 41 -8.52 16.78 -18.05
C TYR A 41 -9.28 16.04 -16.94
N ASP A 42 -10.37 16.64 -16.44
CA ASP A 42 -11.08 16.12 -15.27
C ASP A 42 -11.46 14.64 -15.43
N GLN A 43 -11.91 14.21 -16.61
CA GLN A 43 -12.27 12.81 -16.86
C GLN A 43 -11.10 11.83 -16.70
N PHE A 44 -9.87 12.30 -16.84
CA PHE A 44 -8.64 11.52 -16.73
C PHE A 44 -7.88 11.77 -15.43
N ALA A 45 -8.30 12.69 -14.57
CA ALA A 45 -7.60 13.01 -13.32
C ALA A 45 -8.48 12.91 -12.06
N VAL A 46 -9.78 13.17 -12.18
CA VAL A 46 -10.70 13.25 -11.04
C VAL A 46 -12.04 12.58 -11.31
N GLN A 47 -12.61 12.01 -10.26
CA GLN A 47 -14.00 11.60 -10.23
C GLN A 47 -14.79 12.59 -9.39
N VAL A 48 -15.70 13.32 -10.03
CA VAL A 48 -16.57 14.29 -9.35
C VAL A 48 -17.92 13.62 -9.07
N GLN A 49 -18.26 13.48 -7.80
CA GLN A 49 -19.57 12.99 -7.36
C GLN A 49 -20.36 14.12 -6.71
N ASN A 50 -21.63 14.27 -7.07
CA ASN A 50 -22.53 15.21 -6.41
C ASN A 50 -23.22 14.52 -5.25
N PHE A 51 -22.95 14.95 -4.03
CA PHE A 51 -23.58 14.44 -2.82
C PHE A 51 -24.24 15.61 -2.08
N PHE A 52 -25.57 15.60 -1.97
CA PHE A 52 -26.35 16.65 -1.29
C PHE A 52 -26.03 18.09 -1.79
N GLY A 53 -25.84 18.26 -3.10
CA GLY A 53 -25.50 19.56 -3.70
C GLY A 53 -24.05 20.01 -3.49
N GLN A 54 -23.23 19.22 -2.81
CA GLN A 54 -21.78 19.42 -2.70
C GLN A 54 -21.05 18.54 -3.71
N LYS A 55 -20.06 19.11 -4.40
CA LYS A 55 -19.17 18.38 -5.31
C LYS A 55 -18.05 17.76 -4.49
N LEU A 56 -18.06 16.43 -4.37
CA LEU A 56 -16.94 15.67 -3.81
C LEU A 56 -16.00 15.29 -4.96
N VAL A 57 -14.75 15.75 -4.89
CA VAL A 57 -13.72 15.49 -5.90
C VAL A 57 -12.77 14.43 -5.35
N GLN A 58 -12.70 13.28 -6.02
CA GLN A 58 -11.77 12.22 -5.69
C GLN A 58 -10.71 12.09 -6.79
N TYR A 59 -9.44 12.25 -6.42
CA TYR A 59 -8.31 11.94 -7.31
C TYR A 59 -8.19 10.42 -7.43
N PHE A 60 -8.26 9.89 -8.65
CA PHE A 60 -8.00 8.46 -8.88
C PHE A 60 -6.57 8.21 -9.37
N ASN A 61 -5.85 9.27 -9.77
CA ASN A 61 -4.42 9.24 -10.07
C ASN A 61 -3.74 10.53 -9.57
N ASP A 62 -2.43 10.63 -9.81
CA ASP A 62 -1.59 11.74 -9.38
C ASP A 62 -1.28 12.75 -10.49
N ASN A 63 -2.05 12.79 -11.59
CA ASN A 63 -1.78 13.69 -12.71
C ASN A 63 -1.94 15.17 -12.31
N LEU A 64 -2.98 15.49 -11.54
CA LEU A 64 -3.19 16.86 -11.06
C LEU A 64 -2.13 17.25 -10.02
N SER A 65 -1.76 16.31 -9.14
CA SER A 65 -0.65 16.48 -8.20
C SER A 65 0.66 16.76 -8.94
N PHE A 66 0.94 16.04 -10.03
CA PHE A 66 2.11 16.26 -10.87
C PHE A 66 2.10 17.65 -11.51
N ALA A 67 1.00 18.05 -12.15
CA ALA A 67 0.86 19.38 -12.75
C ALA A 67 1.01 20.51 -11.71
N GLN A 68 0.41 20.35 -10.53
CA GLN A 68 0.58 21.28 -9.41
C GLN A 68 2.05 21.40 -9.00
N ASN A 69 2.73 20.26 -8.82
CA ASN A 69 4.16 20.24 -8.45
C ASN A 69 5.03 20.88 -9.54
N MET A 70 4.70 20.72 -10.83
CA MET A 70 5.39 21.39 -11.93
C MET A 70 5.27 22.91 -11.82
N VAL A 71 4.06 23.41 -11.59
CA VAL A 71 3.81 24.85 -11.42
C VAL A 71 4.55 25.39 -10.19
N GLU A 72 4.51 24.67 -9.06
CA GLU A 72 5.26 25.02 -7.85
C GLU A 72 6.78 25.07 -8.11
N GLN A 73 7.32 24.12 -8.88
CA GLN A 73 8.74 24.07 -9.24
C GLN A 73 9.14 25.25 -10.13
N MET A 74 8.30 25.64 -11.08
CA MET A 74 8.55 26.79 -11.95
C MET A 74 8.34 28.13 -11.25
N ALA A 75 7.47 28.19 -10.24
CA ALA A 75 7.24 29.37 -9.41
C ALA A 75 8.39 29.68 -8.42
N GLY A 76 9.40 28.80 -8.33
CA GLY A 76 10.65 29.06 -7.61
C GLY A 76 10.76 28.44 -6.22
N ASP A 77 9.82 27.60 -5.80
CA ASP A 77 9.86 26.94 -4.48
C ASP A 77 10.61 25.59 -4.49
N SER A 78 11.81 25.59 -5.07
CA SER A 78 12.65 24.37 -5.16
C SER A 78 13.07 23.84 -3.78
N ASN A 79 13.08 24.69 -2.76
CA ASN A 79 13.42 24.31 -1.39
C ASN A 79 12.30 23.53 -0.70
N LEU A 80 11.03 23.94 -0.85
CA LEU A 80 9.89 23.24 -0.26
C LEU A 80 9.59 21.92 -1.01
N ILE A 81 9.84 21.88 -2.32
CA ILE A 81 9.70 20.66 -3.13
C ILE A 81 10.67 19.57 -2.67
N ARG A 82 11.91 19.90 -2.33
CA ARG A 82 12.88 18.92 -1.81
C ARG A 82 12.48 18.34 -0.44
N VAL A 83 11.72 19.08 0.35
CA VAL A 83 11.19 18.60 1.63
C VAL A 83 9.96 17.70 1.40
N ARG A 84 9.08 18.05 0.45
CA ARG A 84 7.90 17.26 0.06
C ARG A 84 8.25 16.01 -0.78
N SER A 85 9.34 16.06 -1.55
CA SER A 85 9.86 14.96 -2.38
C SER A 85 10.59 13.89 -1.58
N ARG A 86 10.73 14.06 -0.26
CA ARG A 86 10.83 12.91 0.65
C ARG A 86 9.48 12.23 0.63
N ALA A 87 9.24 11.55 -0.49
CA ALA A 87 8.09 10.74 -0.78
C ALA A 87 7.73 9.94 0.46
N VAL A 88 6.44 9.74 0.68
CA VAL A 88 5.91 8.70 1.56
C VAL A 88 6.51 7.38 1.07
N SER A 89 7.72 7.08 1.54
CA SER A 89 8.42 5.84 1.28
C SER A 89 7.59 4.82 2.03
N SER A 90 6.71 4.13 1.32
CA SER A 90 6.06 2.95 1.84
C SER A 90 7.18 1.98 2.16
N ARG A 91 7.54 1.90 3.45
CA ARG A 91 8.44 0.91 4.00
C ARG A 91 7.57 -0.12 4.70
N PRO A 92 6.86 -0.98 3.93
CA PRO A 92 6.08 -2.03 4.54
C PRO A 92 7.01 -2.92 5.34
N PHE A 93 6.50 -3.47 6.44
CA PHE A 93 7.24 -4.44 7.23
C PHE A 93 7.30 -5.77 6.48
N THR A 94 8.24 -5.89 5.53
CA THR A 94 8.39 -7.07 4.66
C THR A 94 8.57 -8.36 5.44
N VAL A 95 9.30 -8.31 6.55
CA VAL A 95 9.49 -9.44 7.46
C VAL A 95 8.16 -9.87 8.11
N VAL A 96 7.28 -8.92 8.45
CA VAL A 96 5.94 -9.22 8.98
C VAL A 96 5.07 -9.85 7.90
N GLN A 97 5.09 -9.30 6.68
CA GLN A 97 4.35 -9.86 5.55
C GLN A 97 4.77 -11.30 5.22
N GLU A 98 6.07 -11.60 5.27
CA GLU A 98 6.57 -12.96 5.05
C GLU A 98 6.10 -13.91 6.17
N MET A 99 6.12 -13.45 7.42
CA MET A 99 5.62 -14.23 8.56
C MET A 99 4.11 -14.52 8.45
N GLU A 100 3.31 -13.52 8.08
CA GLU A 100 1.87 -13.68 7.81
C GLU A 100 1.64 -14.69 6.68
N THR A 101 2.40 -14.58 5.59
CA THR A 101 2.31 -15.49 4.45
C THR A 101 2.63 -16.93 4.88
N ARG A 102 3.65 -17.11 5.73
CA ARG A 102 4.02 -18.43 6.28
C ARG A 102 2.94 -19.00 7.19
N ALA A 103 2.31 -18.17 8.04
CA ALA A 103 1.20 -18.59 8.88
C ALA A 103 -0.02 -19.01 8.03
N GLN A 104 -0.35 -18.23 7.01
CA GLN A 104 -1.42 -18.56 6.06
C GLN A 104 -1.13 -19.87 5.30
N ALA A 105 0.10 -20.07 4.86
CA ALA A 105 0.50 -21.29 4.14
C ALA A 105 0.26 -22.56 4.96
N LYS A 106 0.54 -22.54 6.28
CA LYS A 106 0.32 -23.69 7.18
C LYS A 106 -1.15 -24.11 7.26
N HIS A 107 -2.07 -23.14 7.25
CA HIS A 107 -3.51 -23.41 7.41
C HIS A 107 -4.26 -23.51 6.07
N ARG A 108 -3.62 -23.11 4.95
CA ARG A 108 -4.24 -23.06 3.62
C ARG A 108 -4.81 -24.40 3.17
N GLU A 109 -4.04 -25.48 3.29
CA GLU A 109 -4.46 -26.81 2.86
C GLU A 109 -5.64 -27.34 3.70
N ALA A 110 -5.57 -27.14 5.02
CA ALA A 110 -6.64 -27.54 5.93
C ALA A 110 -7.93 -26.76 5.66
N LEU A 111 -7.83 -25.45 5.42
CA LEU A 111 -8.97 -24.60 5.05
C LEU A 111 -9.58 -25.06 3.71
N GLN A 112 -8.76 -25.28 2.69
CA GLN A 112 -9.25 -25.75 1.39
C GLN A 112 -9.97 -27.10 1.50
N LYS A 113 -9.39 -28.07 2.22
CA LYS A 113 -10.01 -29.38 2.45
C LYS A 113 -11.35 -29.27 3.17
N LEU A 114 -11.43 -28.43 4.21
CA LEU A 114 -12.68 -28.23 4.96
C LEU A 114 -13.73 -27.47 4.14
N GLU A 115 -13.33 -26.48 3.34
CA GLU A 115 -14.24 -25.73 2.46
C GLU A 115 -14.80 -26.60 1.35
N GLN A 116 -13.96 -27.42 0.70
CA GLN A 116 -14.39 -28.40 -0.30
C GLN A 116 -15.38 -29.41 0.29
N GLY A 117 -15.04 -30.03 1.43
CA GLY A 117 -15.94 -31.00 2.07
C GLY A 117 -17.27 -30.39 2.51
N LEU A 118 -17.29 -29.12 2.93
CA LEU A 118 -18.51 -28.40 3.26
C LEU A 118 -19.35 -28.14 2.00
N GLN A 119 -18.72 -27.68 0.91
CA GLN A 119 -19.40 -27.47 -0.38
C GLN A 119 -20.04 -28.76 -0.92
N GLU A 120 -19.32 -29.88 -0.87
CA GLU A 120 -19.85 -31.20 -1.27
C GLU A 120 -21.04 -31.62 -0.42
N THR A 121 -20.95 -31.44 0.90
CA THR A 121 -22.03 -31.77 1.83
C THR A 121 -23.27 -30.91 1.57
N GLN A 122 -23.06 -29.61 1.31
CA GLN A 122 -24.14 -28.68 0.99
C GLN A 122 -24.79 -29.00 -0.35
N ALA A 123 -24.00 -29.37 -1.36
CA ALA A 123 -24.50 -29.78 -2.67
C ALA A 123 -25.41 -31.00 -2.55
N LYS A 124 -24.97 -32.05 -1.84
CA LYS A 124 -25.79 -33.26 -1.56
C LYS A 124 -27.08 -32.92 -0.81
N LEU A 125 -27.02 -32.04 0.19
CA LEU A 125 -28.21 -31.58 0.91
C LEU A 125 -29.19 -30.83 0.01
N ASN A 126 -28.69 -29.99 -0.89
CA ASN A 126 -29.52 -29.23 -1.82
C ASN A 126 -30.17 -30.15 -2.87
N GLU A 127 -29.43 -31.13 -3.40
CA GLU A 127 -29.93 -32.13 -4.35
C GLU A 127 -31.06 -32.97 -3.74
N LEU A 128 -30.86 -33.48 -2.52
CA LEU A 128 -31.90 -34.19 -1.76
C LEU A 128 -33.14 -33.31 -1.50
N GLN A 129 -32.96 -31.99 -1.31
CA GLN A 129 -34.06 -31.04 -1.14
C GLN A 129 -34.73 -30.64 -2.46
N GLN A 130 -34.04 -30.68 -3.59
CA GLN A 130 -34.60 -30.39 -4.91
C GLN A 130 -35.43 -31.57 -5.44
N HIS A 131 -34.95 -32.80 -5.31
CA HIS A 131 -35.72 -34.01 -5.61
C HIS A 131 -37.04 -34.09 -4.79
N LYS A 132 -37.06 -33.50 -3.59
CA LYS A 132 -38.28 -33.34 -2.78
C LYS A 132 -39.33 -32.41 -3.42
N LYS A 133 -38.92 -31.41 -4.21
CA LYS A 133 -39.82 -30.41 -4.83
C LYS A 133 -40.43 -30.91 -6.14
N GLU A 134 -39.69 -31.67 -6.95
CA GLU A 134 -40.15 -32.15 -8.26
C GLU A 134 -41.19 -33.29 -8.17
N SER A 135 -41.09 -34.18 -7.18
CA SER A 135 -41.94 -35.37 -7.08
C SER A 135 -43.39 -35.11 -6.65
N GLY A 136 -43.84 -33.85 -6.49
CA GLY A 136 -45.23 -33.50 -6.14
C GLY A 136 -45.75 -34.01 -4.79
N GLN A 137 -44.96 -34.80 -4.06
CA GLN A 137 -45.37 -35.54 -2.88
C GLN A 137 -45.23 -34.65 -1.63
N ARG A 138 -46.26 -33.85 -1.39
CA ARG A 138 -46.22 -32.73 -0.44
C ARG A 138 -46.15 -33.12 1.04
N PHE A 139 -46.14 -34.40 1.48
CA PHE A 139 -46.42 -34.63 2.91
C PHE A 139 -45.70 -35.67 3.77
N VAL A 140 -44.90 -36.64 3.30
CA VAL A 140 -44.22 -37.52 4.27
C VAL A 140 -42.84 -37.91 3.75
N LEU A 141 -41.79 -37.32 4.34
CA LEU A 141 -40.43 -37.85 4.19
C LEU A 141 -40.43 -39.28 4.76
N SER A 142 -39.77 -40.22 4.08
CA SER A 142 -39.55 -41.53 4.71
C SER A 142 -38.72 -41.34 5.99
N PRO A 143 -38.95 -42.12 7.06
CA PRO A 143 -38.16 -42.02 8.29
C PRO A 143 -36.66 -42.15 8.02
N GLU A 144 -36.29 -42.96 7.02
CA GLU A 144 -34.92 -43.14 6.56
C GLU A 144 -34.33 -41.87 5.93
N GLN A 145 -35.09 -41.16 5.08
CA GLN A 145 -34.67 -39.89 4.49
C GLN A 145 -34.53 -38.78 5.54
N GLN A 146 -35.41 -38.74 6.55
CA GLN A 146 -35.27 -37.80 7.66
C GLN A 146 -33.99 -38.04 8.47
N ALA A 147 -33.67 -39.31 8.74
CA ALA A 147 -32.45 -39.70 9.44
C ALA A 147 -31.19 -39.33 8.65
N GLU A 148 -31.19 -39.55 7.33
CA GLU A 148 -30.08 -39.18 6.44
C GLU A 148 -29.86 -37.66 6.41
N ILE A 149 -30.93 -36.86 6.28
CA ILE A 149 -30.85 -35.39 6.30
C ILE A 149 -30.34 -34.90 7.66
N ALA A 150 -30.81 -35.49 8.77
CA ALA A 150 -30.34 -35.12 10.11
C ALA A 150 -28.84 -35.42 10.28
N LYS A 151 -28.36 -36.55 9.74
CA LYS A 151 -26.93 -36.91 9.72
C LYS A 151 -26.10 -35.91 8.92
N PHE A 152 -26.55 -35.55 7.71
CA PHE A 152 -25.85 -34.56 6.89
C PHE A 152 -25.84 -33.16 7.51
N ARG A 153 -26.94 -32.71 8.11
CA ARG A 153 -26.97 -31.43 8.86
C ARG A 153 -26.02 -31.43 10.05
N LYS A 154 -25.87 -32.57 10.73
CA LYS A 154 -24.88 -32.71 11.81
C LYS A 154 -23.45 -32.61 11.28
N GLN A 155 -23.15 -33.30 10.18
CA GLN A 155 -21.84 -33.22 9.51
C GLN A 155 -21.52 -31.80 9.03
N GLU A 156 -22.51 -31.09 8.47
CA GLU A 156 -22.38 -29.69 8.05
C GLU A 156 -22.04 -28.78 9.24
N SER A 157 -22.74 -28.94 10.36
CA SER A 157 -22.48 -28.20 11.60
C SER A 157 -21.08 -28.47 12.15
N GLU A 158 -20.66 -29.74 12.20
CA GLU A 158 -19.32 -30.13 12.63
C GLU A 158 -18.23 -29.58 11.69
N ALA A 159 -18.45 -29.61 10.38
CA ALA A 159 -17.53 -29.05 9.38
C ALA A 159 -17.40 -27.52 9.52
N LYS A 160 -18.52 -26.81 9.72
CA LYS A 160 -18.53 -25.37 10.01
C LYS A 160 -17.78 -25.04 11.30
N GLY A 161 -17.95 -25.87 12.33
CA GLY A 161 -17.22 -25.75 13.60
C GLY A 161 -15.71 -25.88 13.40
N LYS A 162 -15.27 -26.93 12.69
CA LYS A 162 -13.85 -27.16 12.35
C LYS A 162 -13.27 -25.99 11.54
N LEU A 163 -13.98 -25.53 10.52
CA LEU A 163 -13.56 -24.38 9.69
C LEU A 163 -13.40 -23.11 10.53
N LYS A 164 -14.34 -22.82 11.43
CA LYS A 164 -14.23 -21.68 12.35
C LYS A 164 -13.05 -21.83 13.32
N GLY A 165 -12.77 -23.05 13.77
CA GLY A 165 -11.61 -23.38 14.60
C GLY A 165 -10.30 -23.05 13.88
N VAL A 166 -10.09 -23.60 12.68
CA VAL A 166 -8.87 -23.38 11.89
C VAL A 166 -8.69 -21.90 11.55
N ARG A 167 -9.76 -21.17 11.18
CA ARG A 167 -9.69 -19.72 10.95
C ARG A 167 -9.30 -18.94 12.20
N LYS A 168 -9.80 -19.35 13.38
CA LYS A 168 -9.43 -18.74 14.66
C LYS A 168 -7.97 -18.98 14.97
N ASP A 169 -7.46 -20.18 14.73
CA ASP A 169 -6.06 -20.51 14.99
C ASP A 169 -5.11 -19.79 14.03
N LEU A 170 -5.46 -19.69 12.73
CA LEU A 170 -4.74 -18.82 11.79
C LEU A 170 -4.66 -17.37 12.29
N ARG A 171 -5.77 -16.81 12.78
CA ARG A 171 -5.80 -15.44 13.29
C ARG A 171 -4.95 -15.29 14.56
N LYS A 172 -5.04 -16.23 15.49
CA LYS A 172 -4.21 -16.22 16.71
C LYS A 172 -2.73 -16.29 16.39
N ASP A 173 -2.34 -17.11 15.42
CA ASP A 173 -0.94 -17.22 15.02
C ASP A 173 -0.44 -15.85 14.55
N ILE A 174 -1.19 -15.18 13.66
CA ILE A 174 -0.86 -13.84 13.16
C ILE A 174 -0.81 -12.80 14.30
N GLU A 175 -1.84 -12.74 15.15
CA GLU A 175 -1.94 -11.78 16.26
C GLU A 175 -0.84 -11.99 17.31
N SER A 176 -0.46 -13.23 17.60
CA SER A 176 0.60 -13.53 18.57
C SER A 176 1.97 -13.07 18.09
N LEU A 177 2.26 -13.26 16.79
CA LEU A 177 3.48 -12.77 16.16
C LEU A 177 3.53 -11.24 16.18
N GLU A 178 2.45 -10.58 15.78
CA GLU A 178 2.34 -9.11 15.78
C GLU A 178 2.47 -8.55 17.21
N GLY A 179 1.79 -9.19 18.18
CA GLY A 179 1.81 -8.80 19.59
C GLY A 179 3.19 -8.91 20.22
N PHE A 180 3.93 -9.98 19.94
CA PHE A 180 5.31 -10.13 20.42
C PHE A 180 6.22 -9.04 19.86
N LEU A 181 6.15 -8.80 18.55
CA LEU A 181 6.99 -7.79 17.88
C LEU A 181 6.71 -6.38 18.41
N LYS A 182 5.43 -6.04 18.60
CA LYS A 182 5.00 -4.78 19.23
C LYS A 182 5.51 -4.69 20.67
N GLY A 183 5.36 -5.75 21.46
CA GLY A 183 5.79 -5.81 22.85
C GLY A 183 7.29 -5.53 23.00
N VAL A 184 8.12 -6.20 22.19
CA VAL A 184 9.58 -5.99 22.20
C VAL A 184 9.94 -4.56 21.84
N ASN A 185 9.30 -3.97 20.82
CA ASN A 185 9.62 -2.60 20.39
C ASN A 185 9.14 -1.54 21.39
N ILE A 186 7.93 -1.69 21.93
CA ILE A 186 7.31 -0.73 22.86
C ILE A 186 8.01 -0.79 24.24
N ALA A 187 8.25 -1.99 24.77
CA ALA A 187 8.84 -2.15 26.10
C ALA A 187 10.39 -2.11 26.07
N GLY A 188 11.02 -2.40 24.93
CA GLY A 188 12.47 -2.51 24.80
C GLY A 188 13.20 -1.20 25.13
N MET A 189 12.77 -0.08 24.55
CA MET A 189 13.44 1.21 24.78
C MET A 189 13.32 1.70 26.24
N PRO A 190 12.12 1.72 26.87
CA PRO A 190 12.01 2.04 28.30
C PRO A 190 12.80 1.11 29.21
N LEU A 191 12.85 -0.20 28.91
CA LEU A 191 13.66 -1.16 29.69
C LEU A 191 15.15 -0.86 29.59
N LEU A 192 15.66 -0.57 28.40
CA LEU A 192 17.07 -0.23 28.22
C LEU A 192 17.46 1.04 28.99
N VAL A 193 16.60 2.06 28.96
CA VAL A 193 16.83 3.33 29.68
C VAL A 193 16.81 3.11 31.19
N THR A 194 15.83 2.34 31.71
CA THR A 194 15.73 2.05 33.14
C THR A 194 16.93 1.22 33.64
N LEU A 195 17.36 0.21 32.88
CA LEU A 195 18.55 -0.58 33.19
C LEU A 195 19.84 0.26 33.18
N ALA A 196 20.01 1.12 32.17
CA ALA A 196 21.16 2.03 32.11
C ALA A 196 21.19 3.01 33.30
N GLY A 197 20.04 3.57 33.67
CA GLY A 197 19.89 4.45 34.83
C GLY A 197 20.23 3.75 36.15
N LEU A 198 19.72 2.54 36.36
CA LEU A 198 20.04 1.71 37.53
C LEU A 198 21.52 1.34 37.58
N GLY A 199 22.13 1.01 36.43
CA GLY A 199 23.57 0.73 36.32
C GLY A 199 24.42 1.92 36.74
N LEU A 200 24.12 3.12 36.22
CA LEU A 200 24.83 4.35 36.58
C LEU A 200 24.66 4.69 38.07
N TRP A 201 23.45 4.49 38.63
CA TRP A 201 23.19 4.70 40.05
C TRP A 201 24.05 3.76 40.92
N PHE A 202 24.14 2.48 40.57
CA PHE A 202 24.94 1.50 41.31
C PHE A 202 26.45 1.83 41.27
N VAL A 203 26.96 2.19 40.09
CA VAL A 203 28.37 2.59 39.92
C VAL A 203 28.70 3.85 40.74
N ARG A 204 27.78 4.84 40.76
CA ARG A 204 27.94 6.06 41.54
C ARG A 204 27.87 5.81 43.05
N LYS A 205 27.01 4.90 43.50
CA LYS A 205 26.90 4.51 44.92
C LYS A 205 28.19 3.85 45.42
N ASN A 206 28.76 2.93 44.65
CA ASN A 206 30.02 2.26 45.05
C ASN A 206 31.23 3.19 45.04
N ARG A 207 31.25 4.23 44.20
CA ARG A 207 32.30 5.26 44.21
C ARG A 207 32.15 6.28 45.35
N SER A 208 30.95 6.45 45.90
CA SER A 208 30.69 7.40 47.00
C SER A 208 30.88 6.78 48.40
N GLY A 209 31.05 5.46 48.50
CA GLY A 209 31.40 4.74 49.73
C GLY A 209 32.91 4.62 49.99
N ALA A 210 33.75 5.16 49.10
CA ALA A 210 35.20 5.25 49.29
C ALA A 210 35.58 6.70 49.67
N LYS A 211 35.19 7.11 50.88
CA LYS A 211 35.76 8.25 51.61
C LYS A 211 35.73 7.94 53.09
#